data_AF-A0A229SJW8-F1
#
_entry.id   AF-A0A229SJW8-F1
#
_cell.length_a   1.000
_cell.length_b   1.000
_cell.length_c   1.000
_cell.angle_alpha   90.00
_cell.angle_beta   90.00
_cell.angle_gamma   90.00
#
_symmetry.space_group_name_H-M   'P 1'
#
loop_
_entity.id
_entity.type
_entity.pdbx_description
1 polymer ?
#
loop_
_entity_poly.entity_id
_entity_poly.type
_entity_poly.pdbx_seq_one_letter_code
_entity_poly.pdbx_strand_id
1 'polypeptide(L)'
;VIDRYAKEGDPDAIAFPRGLTGPRDPAYDFSFSGLKTAVARWIEARRAAGEEVPVRDVAASFQEAVVDVLTRKAVRACKDEGVDHLMIGGGVAANSRLRALAQERCEAAGIRLRVPRPKLCTDNGAMVAALGA
;
A
#
# COMPACT_ATOMS: atom_id res chain seq x y z
N VAL A 1 -4.87 12.73 -2.36
CA VAL A 1 -5.55 12.68 -3.68
C VAL A 1 -5.85 11.25 -4.10
N ILE A 2 -4.84 10.38 -4.26
CA ILE A 2 -5.04 8.96 -4.62
C ILE A 2 -6.06 8.27 -3.71
N ASP A 3 -5.92 8.36 -2.39
CA ASP A 3 -6.85 7.75 -1.43
C ASP A 3 -8.28 8.28 -1.52
N ARG A 4 -8.49 9.48 -2.07
CA ARG A 4 -9.84 10.01 -2.30
C ARG A 4 -10.44 9.42 -3.57
N TYR A 5 -9.69 9.42 -4.67
CA TYR A 5 -10.18 8.92 -5.96
C TYR A 5 -10.34 7.40 -5.99
N ALA A 6 -9.45 6.67 -5.31
CA ALA A 6 -9.50 5.22 -5.22
C ALA A 6 -10.80 4.70 -4.56
N LYS A 7 -11.43 5.49 -3.68
CA LYS A 7 -12.72 5.11 -3.05
C LYS A 7 -13.90 5.08 -4.01
N GLU A 8 -13.75 5.73 -5.16
CA GLU A 8 -14.79 5.87 -6.17
C GLU A 8 -14.41 5.12 -7.46
N GLY A 9 -13.42 4.22 -7.40
CA GLY A 9 -12.98 3.42 -8.53
C GLY A 9 -12.92 1.94 -8.19
N ASP A 10 -12.77 1.12 -9.21
CA ASP A 10 -12.63 -0.33 -9.07
C ASP A 10 -11.15 -0.73 -8.89
N PRO A 11 -10.77 -1.36 -7.75
CA PRO A 11 -9.41 -1.81 -7.50
C PRO A 11 -8.95 -2.94 -8.44
N ASP A 12 -9.88 -3.63 -9.11
CA ASP A 12 -9.61 -4.77 -10.01
C ASP A 12 -9.69 -4.40 -11.50
N ALA A 13 -10.04 -3.15 -11.83
CA ALA A 13 -10.18 -2.70 -13.22
C ALA A 13 -8.88 -2.79 -14.03
N ILE A 14 -7.71 -2.62 -13.39
CA ILE A 14 -6.42 -2.63 -14.07
C ILE A 14 -5.42 -3.49 -13.31
N ALA A 15 -4.94 -4.55 -13.96
CA ALA A 15 -3.92 -5.44 -13.41
C ALA A 15 -2.52 -4.81 -13.43
N PHE A 16 -2.21 -3.96 -12.44
CA PHE A 16 -0.86 -3.41 -12.26
C PHE A 16 0.11 -4.40 -11.59
N PRO A 17 1.42 -4.31 -11.90
CA PRO A 17 2.39 -5.27 -11.37
C PRO A 17 2.64 -5.13 -9.87
N ARG A 18 2.81 -6.26 -9.18
CA ARG A 18 3.22 -6.34 -7.77
C ARG A 18 4.73 -6.61 -7.71
N GLY A 19 5.54 -5.56 -7.60
CA GLY A 19 6.99 -5.63 -7.67
C GLY A 19 7.64 -6.44 -6.53
N LEU A 20 8.69 -7.20 -6.86
CA LEU A 20 9.47 -8.03 -5.92
C LEU A 20 8.62 -9.04 -5.14
N THR A 21 7.73 -9.76 -5.82
CA THR A 21 6.84 -10.75 -5.19
C THR A 21 7.00 -12.17 -5.73
N GLY A 22 7.96 -12.41 -6.61
CA GLY A 22 8.25 -13.72 -7.18
C GLY A 22 9.03 -14.62 -6.22
N PRO A 23 9.09 -15.94 -6.49
CA PRO A 23 9.71 -16.93 -5.60
C PRO A 23 11.22 -16.73 -5.38
N ARG A 24 11.90 -16.07 -6.32
CA ARG A 24 13.35 -15.80 -6.27
C ARG A 24 13.68 -14.37 -5.81
N ASP A 25 12.67 -13.53 -5.59
CA ASP A 25 12.89 -12.15 -5.15
C ASP A 25 13.19 -12.12 -3.64
N PRO A 26 13.97 -11.13 -3.17
CA PRO A 26 14.17 -10.92 -1.74
C PRO A 26 12.83 -10.75 -1.02
N ALA A 27 12.62 -11.51 0.06
CA ALA A 27 11.35 -11.62 0.75
C ALA A 27 10.80 -10.27 1.22
N TYR A 28 11.68 -9.37 1.69
CA TYR A 28 11.32 -8.14 2.40
C TYR A 28 11.71 -6.86 1.67
N ASP A 29 12.33 -6.95 0.49
CA ASP A 29 12.69 -5.76 -0.29
C ASP A 29 11.48 -5.22 -1.06
N PHE A 30 11.41 -3.91 -1.24
CA PHE A 30 10.31 -3.25 -1.95
C PHE A 30 10.80 -2.55 -3.21
N SER A 31 9.99 -2.59 -4.28
CA SER A 31 10.23 -1.78 -5.48
C SER A 31 8.91 -1.34 -6.11
N PHE A 32 8.77 -0.02 -6.26
CA PHE A 32 7.59 0.61 -6.87
C PHE A 32 7.93 1.38 -8.16
N SER A 33 9.20 1.37 -8.60
CA SER A 33 9.61 2.05 -9.83
C SER A 33 8.98 1.41 -11.06
N GLY A 34 8.97 0.08 -11.14
CA GLY A 34 8.29 -0.67 -12.19
C GLY A 34 6.78 -0.41 -12.23
N LEU A 35 6.16 -0.28 -11.05
CA LEU A 35 4.75 0.06 -10.93
C LEU A 35 4.44 1.47 -11.48
N LYS A 36 5.25 2.47 -11.12
CA LYS A 36 5.13 3.84 -11.68
C LYS A 36 5.19 3.82 -13.21
N THR A 37 6.17 3.11 -13.77
CA THR A 37 6.35 3.01 -15.22
C THR A 37 5.18 2.29 -15.89
N ALA A 38 4.65 1.22 -15.28
CA ALA A 38 3.49 0.50 -15.79
C ALA A 38 2.24 1.39 -15.83
N VAL A 39 1.99 2.18 -14.77
CA VAL A 39 0.88 3.13 -14.72
C VAL A 39 1.03 4.20 -15.81
N ALA A 40 2.20 4.82 -15.93
CA ALA A 40 2.46 5.85 -16.94
C ALA A 40 2.22 5.32 -18.37
N ARG A 41 2.78 4.15 -18.69
CA ARG A 41 2.60 3.51 -20.00
C ARG A 41 1.15 3.14 -20.29
N TRP A 42 0.41 2.67 -19.29
CA TRP A 42 -1.00 2.35 -19.44
C TRP A 42 -1.82 3.60 -19.79
N ILE A 43 -1.57 4.71 -19.09
CA ILE A 43 -2.22 6.00 -19.36
C ILE A 43 -1.85 6.55 -20.73
N GLU A 44 -0.56 6.49 -21.10
CA GLU A 44 -0.07 6.94 -22.41
C GLU A 44 -0.72 6.17 -23.56
N ALA A 45 -0.84 4.83 -23.43
CA ALA A 45 -1.48 3.98 -24.43
C ALA A 45 -2.96 4.35 -24.65
N ARG A 46 -3.73 4.55 -23.57
CA ARG A 46 -5.14 4.98 -23.65
C ARG A 46 -5.30 6.32 -24.34
N ARG A 47 -4.46 7.30 -23.97
CA ARG A 47 -4.46 8.63 -24.61
C ARG A 47 -4.10 8.56 -26.08
N ALA A 48 -3.11 7.75 -26.45
CA ALA A 48 -2.71 7.56 -27.84
C ALA A 48 -3.83 6.90 -28.67
N ALA A 49 -4.65 6.05 -28.06
CA ALA A 49 -5.84 5.47 -28.67
C ALA A 49 -7.06 6.43 -28.72
N GLY A 50 -6.94 7.66 -28.20
CA GLY A 50 -8.04 8.61 -28.12
C GLY A 50 -9.10 8.27 -27.06
N GLU A 51 -8.77 7.36 -26.15
CA GLU A 51 -9.68 6.89 -25.10
C GLU A 51 -9.58 7.76 -23.84
N GLU A 52 -10.70 7.92 -23.13
CA GLU A 52 -10.71 8.58 -21.84
C GLU A 52 -9.97 7.75 -20.79
N VAL A 53 -9.23 8.41 -19.91
CA VAL A 53 -8.50 7.75 -18.82
C VAL A 53 -9.41 7.70 -17.59
N PRO A 54 -9.84 6.51 -17.13
CA PRO A 54 -10.65 6.37 -15.93
C PRO A 54 -9.78 6.60 -14.69
N VAL A 55 -9.57 7.87 -14.32
CA VAL A 55 -8.63 8.28 -13.26
C VAL A 55 -8.93 7.60 -11.91
N ARG A 56 -10.20 7.31 -11.63
CA ARG A 56 -10.63 6.67 -10.38
C ARG A 56 -10.19 5.22 -10.31
N ASP A 57 -10.40 4.47 -11.39
CA ASP A 57 -9.97 3.07 -11.52
C ASP A 57 -8.45 2.96 -11.55
N VAL A 58 -7.78 3.87 -12.26
CA VAL A 58 -6.30 3.96 -12.22
C VAL A 58 -5.81 4.18 -10.79
N ALA A 59 -6.42 5.10 -10.04
CA ALA A 59 -6.05 5.38 -8.65
C ALA A 59 -6.33 4.17 -7.74
N ALA A 60 -7.48 3.51 -7.89
CA ALA A 60 -7.88 2.35 -7.11
C ALA A 60 -6.95 1.16 -7.37
N SER A 61 -6.76 0.80 -8.64
CA SER A 61 -5.88 -0.30 -9.06
C SER A 61 -4.40 -0.05 -8.68
N PHE A 62 -3.91 1.19 -8.81
CA PHE A 62 -2.56 1.55 -8.37
C PHE A 62 -2.41 1.42 -6.85
N GLN A 63 -3.38 1.98 -6.10
CA GLN A 63 -3.39 1.88 -4.64
C GLN A 63 -3.39 0.42 -4.20
N GLU A 64 -4.23 -0.41 -4.81
CA GLU A 64 -4.34 -1.83 -4.49
C GLU A 64 -3.00 -2.56 -4.70
N ALA A 65 -2.31 -2.30 -5.82
CA ALA A 65 -0.99 -2.88 -6.08
C ALA A 65 0.06 -2.49 -5.02
N VAL A 66 0.03 -1.25 -4.54
CA VAL A 66 0.94 -0.80 -3.47
C VAL A 66 0.60 -1.45 -2.13
N VAL A 67 -0.67 -1.35 -1.70
CA VAL A 67 -1.08 -1.82 -0.37
C VAL A 67 -1.01 -3.34 -0.26
N ASP A 68 -1.22 -4.07 -1.35
CA ASP A 68 -1.07 -5.51 -1.41
C ASP A 68 0.38 -5.92 -1.08
N VAL A 69 1.36 -5.34 -1.77
CA VAL A 69 2.78 -5.65 -1.56
C VAL A 69 3.21 -5.30 -0.13
N LEU A 70 2.82 -4.13 0.38
CA LEU A 70 3.17 -3.71 1.75
C LEU A 70 2.62 -4.68 2.80
N THR A 71 1.32 -4.97 2.74
CA THR A 71 0.64 -5.75 3.78
C THR A 71 1.00 -7.23 3.73
N ARG A 72 1.18 -7.83 2.53
CA ARG A 72 1.59 -9.25 2.44
C ARG A 72 2.98 -9.47 3.02
N LYS A 73 3.92 -8.54 2.77
CA LYS A 73 5.29 -8.65 3.26
C LYS A 73 5.36 -8.39 4.75
N ALA A 74 4.59 -7.43 5.26
CA ALA A 74 4.48 -7.17 6.69
C ALA A 74 3.92 -8.39 7.46
N VAL A 75 2.83 -8.99 6.99
CA VAL A 75 2.25 -10.20 7.62
C VAL A 75 3.19 -11.39 7.51
N ARG A 76 3.89 -11.55 6.38
CA ARG A 76 4.92 -12.58 6.23
C ARG A 76 6.03 -12.39 7.27
N ALA A 77 6.57 -11.19 7.40
CA ALA A 77 7.64 -10.92 8.37
C ALA A 77 7.19 -11.25 9.79
N CYS A 78 5.96 -10.91 10.18
CA CYS A 78 5.43 -11.28 11.48
C CYS A 78 5.41 -12.81 11.70
N LYS A 79 4.97 -13.58 10.69
CA LYS A 79 4.95 -15.04 10.77
C LYS A 79 6.34 -15.66 10.83
N ASP A 80 7.24 -15.19 9.97
CA ASP A 80 8.60 -15.72 9.84
C ASP A 80 9.42 -15.43 11.11
N GLU A 81 9.17 -14.30 11.79
CA GLU A 81 9.83 -13.92 13.06
C GLU A 81 9.06 -14.36 14.32
N GLY A 82 7.89 -15.00 14.18
CA GLY A 82 7.09 -15.46 15.31
C GLY A 82 6.51 -14.34 16.19
N VAL A 83 6.31 -13.14 15.66
CA VAL A 83 5.73 -12.01 16.38
C VAL A 83 4.23 -11.87 16.12
N ASP A 84 3.48 -11.53 17.17
CA ASP A 84 2.02 -11.43 17.16
C ASP A 84 1.50 -9.99 17.04
N HIS A 85 2.39 -9.01 16.89
CA HIS A 85 2.04 -7.60 16.75
C HIS A 85 2.66 -6.99 15.49
N LEU A 86 1.85 -6.25 14.72
CA LEU A 86 2.31 -5.43 13.61
C LEU A 86 2.01 -3.96 13.91
N MET A 87 3.01 -3.08 13.77
CA MET A 87 2.83 -1.63 13.90
C MET A 87 3.07 -0.94 12.55
N ILE A 88 2.13 -0.10 12.12
CA ILE A 88 2.26 0.70 10.88
C ILE A 88 2.38 2.18 11.24
N GLY A 89 3.53 2.78 10.93
CA GLY A 89 3.82 4.20 11.10
C GLY A 89 4.12 4.91 9.77
N GLY A 90 4.44 6.21 9.84
CA GLY A 90 4.78 7.03 8.68
C GLY A 90 3.56 7.57 7.91
N GLY A 91 3.77 8.57 7.06
CA GLY A 91 2.67 9.33 6.43
C GLY A 91 1.73 8.48 5.59
N VAL A 92 2.24 7.40 4.99
CA VAL A 92 1.44 6.44 4.20
C VAL A 92 0.48 5.64 5.07
N ALA A 93 0.75 5.51 6.39
CA ALA A 93 -0.17 4.89 7.33
C ALA A 93 -1.50 5.64 7.45
N ALA A 94 -1.63 6.88 6.97
CA ALA A 94 -2.92 7.58 6.90
C ALA A 94 -3.83 7.06 5.77
N ASN A 95 -3.30 6.26 4.83
CA ASN A 95 -4.06 5.70 3.72
C ASN A 95 -5.17 4.75 4.22
N SER A 96 -6.41 5.00 3.82
CA SER A 96 -7.56 4.26 4.33
C SER A 96 -7.57 2.78 3.88
N ARG A 97 -7.22 2.53 2.61
CA ARG A 97 -7.17 1.17 2.07
C ARG A 97 -6.04 0.34 2.68
N LEU A 98 -4.86 0.93 2.92
CA LEU A 98 -3.75 0.27 3.60
C LEU A 98 -4.16 -0.21 4.99
N ARG A 99 -4.82 0.65 5.78
CA ARG A 99 -5.31 0.30 7.11
C ARG A 99 -6.31 -0.85 7.06
N ALA A 100 -7.27 -0.77 6.14
CA ALA A 100 -8.31 -1.79 6.00
C ALA A 100 -7.71 -3.16 5.61
N LEU A 101 -6.86 -3.20 4.57
CA LEU A 101 -6.25 -4.43 4.09
C LEU A 101 -5.24 -5.01 5.09
N ALA A 102 -4.49 -4.15 5.79
CA ALA A 102 -3.61 -4.59 6.86
C ALA A 102 -4.41 -5.25 7.99
N GLN A 103 -5.54 -4.64 8.39
CA GLN A 103 -6.39 -5.16 9.45
C GLN A 103 -6.93 -6.54 9.08
N GLU A 104 -7.53 -6.68 7.89
CA GLU A 104 -8.05 -7.94 7.36
C GLU A 104 -6.99 -9.05 7.38
N ARG A 105 -5.79 -8.77 6.85
CA ARG A 105 -4.72 -9.76 6.77
C ARG A 105 -4.12 -10.11 8.13
N CYS A 106 -4.04 -9.14 9.04
CA CYS A 106 -3.57 -9.37 10.40
C CYS A 106 -4.56 -10.25 11.17
N GLU A 107 -5.86 -9.95 11.09
CA GLU A 107 -6.93 -10.77 11.71
C GLU A 107 -6.88 -12.21 11.20
N ALA A 108 -6.80 -12.40 9.89
CA ALA A 108 -6.69 -13.73 9.27
C ALA A 108 -5.42 -14.50 9.70
N ALA A 109 -4.38 -13.78 10.14
CA ALA A 109 -3.11 -14.35 10.59
C ALA A 109 -2.97 -14.44 12.11
N GLY A 110 -3.97 -14.01 12.90
CA GLY A 110 -3.87 -13.92 14.36
C GLY A 110 -2.90 -12.86 14.87
N ILE A 111 -2.57 -11.86 14.05
CA ILE A 111 -1.66 -10.76 14.38
C ILE A 111 -2.48 -9.55 14.84
N ARG A 112 -2.02 -8.86 15.90
CA ARG A 112 -2.62 -7.62 16.40
C ARG A 112 -2.03 -6.42 15.67
N LEU A 113 -2.87 -5.74 14.87
CA LEU A 113 -2.48 -4.51 14.20
C LEU A 113 -2.54 -3.30 15.14
N ARG A 114 -1.48 -2.49 15.14
CA ARG A 114 -1.40 -1.20 15.83
C ARG A 114 -1.10 -0.10 14.82
N VAL A 115 -2.04 0.83 14.64
CA VAL A 115 -1.85 2.01 13.79
C VAL A 115 -2.13 3.26 14.62
N PRO A 116 -1.19 4.21 14.73
CA PRO A 116 -1.44 5.48 15.38
C PRO A 116 -2.64 6.22 14.77
N ARG A 117 -3.21 7.13 15.54
CA ARG A 117 -4.25 8.05 15.02
C ARG A 117 -3.67 8.79 13.81
N PRO A 118 -4.44 9.06 12.74
CA PRO A 118 -3.89 9.65 11.51
C PRO A 118 -3.06 10.92 11.70
N LYS A 119 -3.44 11.80 12.64
CA LYS A 119 -2.70 13.02 13.01
C LYS A 119 -1.28 12.76 13.55
N LEU A 120 -1.03 11.53 14.01
CA LEU A 120 0.24 11.07 14.55
C LEU A 120 1.02 10.19 13.56
N CYS A 121 0.54 10.01 12.32
CA CYS A 121 1.20 9.16 11.32
C CYS A 121 2.13 9.95 10.40
N THR A 122 1.82 11.20 10.07
CA THR A 122 2.72 12.08 9.30
C THR A 122 3.83 12.61 10.21
N ASP A 123 4.96 13.03 9.65
CA ASP A 123 6.02 13.69 10.44
C ASP A 123 5.42 14.79 11.29
N ASN A 124 5.57 14.64 12.61
CA ASN A 124 5.01 15.57 13.59
C ASN A 124 5.95 15.67 14.79
N GLY A 125 5.93 16.83 15.45
CA GLY A 125 6.80 17.10 16.60
C GLY A 125 6.62 16.13 17.76
N ALA A 126 5.46 15.45 17.87
CA ALA A 126 5.24 14.44 18.91
C ALA A 126 6.03 13.15 18.69
N MET A 127 6.37 12.78 17.43
CA MET A 127 7.27 11.65 17.16
C MET A 127 8.70 11.94 17.66
N VAL A 128 9.21 13.15 17.44
CA VAL A 128 10.55 13.56 17.89
C VAL A 128 10.58 13.70 19.41
N ALA A 129 9.55 14.29 20.02
CA ALA A 129 9.46 14.43 21.47
C ALA A 129 9.35 13.09 22.21
N ALA A 130 8.65 12.10 21.66
CA ALA A 130 8.54 10.76 22.26
C ALA A 130 9.84 9.94 22.18
N LEU A 131 10.73 10.24 21.23
CA LEU A 131 12.05 9.58 21.13
C LEU A 131 13.09 10.17 22.11
N GLY A 132 12.87 11.39 22.60
CA GLY A 132 13.78 12.10 23.51
C GLY A 132 13.38 12.07 24.99
N ALA A 133 12.30 11.36 25.35
CA ALA A 133 11.75 11.27 26.70
C ALA A 133 12.04 9.94 27.37
#